data_AF-A0A314XHA0-F1
#
_entry.id   AF-A0A314XHA0-F1
#
_cell.length_a   1.000
_cell.length_b   1.000
_cell.length_c   1.000
_cell.angle_alpha   90.00
_cell.angle_beta   90.00
_cell.angle_gamma   90.00
#
_symmetry.space_group_name_H-M   'P 1'
#
loop_
_entity.id
_entity.type
_entity.pdbx_description
1 polymer ?
#
loop_
_entity_poly.entity_id
_entity_poly.type
_entity_poly.pdbx_seq_one_letter_code
_entity_poly.pdbx_strand_id
1 'polypeptide(L)' 'MSTMKFCRECNNILYPKEDKDQKILLYACRNCDHQEIADNNCVYRNEIHHAVGERTQYCKM' A
#
# COMPACT_ATOMS: atom_id res chain seq x y z
N MET A 1 4.78 7.71 -1.16
CA MET A 1 3.35 7.59 -1.52
C MET A 1 3.13 6.19 -2.06
N SER A 2 2.17 5.44 -1.52
CA SER A 2 1.84 4.12 -2.06
C SER A 2 1.00 4.30 -3.32
N THR A 3 1.64 4.19 -4.49
CA THR A 3 0.96 4.25 -5.80
C THR A 3 0.38 2.88 -6.14
N MET A 4 -0.89 2.80 -6.55
CA MET A 4 -1.48 1.55 -7.04
C MET A 4 -0.76 1.07 -8.30
N LYS A 5 -0.40 -0.23 -8.32
CA LYS A 5 0.30 -0.88 -9.44
C LYS A 5 -0.69 -1.64 -10.33
N PHE A 6 -0.48 -1.56 -11.63
CA PHE A 6 -1.31 -2.20 -12.65
C PHE A 6 -0.48 -3.19 -13.46
N CYS A 7 -1.07 -4.33 -13.79
CA CYS A 7 -0.45 -5.35 -14.61
C CYS A 7 -0.23 -4.83 -16.04
N ARG A 8 0.95 -5.07 -16.61
CA ARG A 8 1.28 -4.64 -17.98
C ARG A 8 0.54 -5.41 -19.08
N GLU A 9 0.03 -6.60 -18.77
CA GLU A 9 -0.59 -7.49 -19.75
C GLU A 9 -2.11 -7.30 -19.80
N CYS A 10 -2.78 -7.31 -18.66
CA CYS A 10 -4.24 -7.26 -18.58
C CYS A 10 -4.78 -5.96 -17.95
N ASN A 11 -3.91 -5.00 -17.62
CA ASN A 11 -4.26 -3.70 -17.03
C ASN A 11 -5.13 -3.79 -15.76
N ASN A 12 -5.11 -4.95 -15.08
CA ASN A 12 -5.78 -5.18 -13.82
C ASN A 12 -4.90 -4.77 -12.63
N ILE A 13 -5.53 -4.45 -11.51
CA ILE A 13 -4.83 -4.08 -10.27
C ILE A 13 -4.01 -5.28 -9.77
N LEU A 14 -2.75 -5.04 -9.40
CA LEU A 14 -1.91 -6.03 -8.77
C LEU A 14 -2.13 -6.07 -7.26
N TYR A 15 -2.19 -7.29 -6.72
CA TYR A 15 -2.45 -7.53 -5.31
C TYR A 15 -1.16 -7.92 -4.57
N PRO A 16 -0.97 -7.44 -3.34
CA PRO A 16 0.17 -7.85 -2.53
C PRO A 16 0.11 -9.36 -2.23
N LYS A 17 1.23 -10.05 -2.43
CA LYS A 17 1.45 -11.48 -2.20
C LYS A 17 2.78 -11.66 -1.50
N GLU A 18 2.81 -12.49 -0.46
CA GLU A 18 4.05 -12.83 0.25
C GLU A 18 4.77 -13.98 -0.45
N ASP A 19 6.08 -13.85 -0.65
CA ASP A 19 6.98 -14.97 -0.92
C ASP A 19 7.62 -15.44 0.40
N LYS A 20 7.27 -16.64 0.85
CA LYS A 20 7.65 -17.16 2.17
C LYS A 20 9.10 -17.62 2.24
N ASP A 21 9.64 -18.10 1.13
CA ASP A 21 11.00 -18.63 1.04
C ASP A 21 12.01 -17.48 1.08
N GLN A 22 11.75 -16.43 0.30
CA GLN A 22 12.63 -15.26 0.22
C GLN A 22 12.27 -14.17 1.24
N LYS A 23 11.11 -14.26 1.89
CA LYS A 23 10.56 -13.25 2.83
C LYS A 23 10.44 -11.86 2.20
N ILE A 24 10.05 -11.82 0.92
CA ILE A 24 9.85 -10.58 0.16
C ILE A 24 8.36 -10.36 -0.14
N LEU A 25 8.00 -9.10 -0.32
CA LEU A 25 6.68 -8.70 -0.78
C LEU A 25 6.67 -8.66 -2.31
N LEU A 26 5.72 -9.34 -2.92
CA LEU A 26 5.44 -9.33 -4.35
C LEU A 26 4.08 -8.68 -4.62
N TYR A 27 3.89 -8.20 -5.84
CA TYR A 27 2.62 -7.78 -6.39
C TYR A 27 2.24 -8.72 -7.53
N ALA A 28 1.16 -9.47 -7.38
CA ALA A 28 0.71 -10.47 -8.34
C ALA A 28 -0.66 -10.13 -8.91
N CYS A 29 -0.86 -10.41 -10.20
CA CYS A 29 -2.17 -10.32 -10.83
C CYS A 29 -3.02 -11.54 -10.44
N ARG A 30 -4.36 -11.37 -10.39
CA ARG A 30 -5.28 -12.51 -10.21
C ARG A 30 -5.71 -13.15 -11.53
N ASN A 31 -5.58 -12.43 -12.64
CA ASN A 31 -6.13 -12.82 -13.94
C ASN A 31 -5.07 -13.32 -14.92
N CYS A 32 -3.79 -13.28 -14.53
CA CYS A 32 -2.64 -13.78 -15.29
C CYS A 32 -1.49 -14.11 -14.30
N ASP A 33 -0.43 -14.74 -14.79
CA ASP A 33 0.74 -15.16 -13.99
C ASP A 33 1.77 -14.04 -13.77
N HIS A 34 1.40 -12.79 -14.07
CA HIS A 34 2.27 -11.64 -13.87
C HIS A 34 2.53 -11.38 -12.38
N GLN A 35 3.80 -11.26 -12.02
CA GLN A 35 4.25 -10.92 -10.68
C GLN A 35 5.45 -9.97 -10.72
N GLU A 36 5.46 -8.96 -9.86
CA GLU A 36 6.57 -8.02 -9.70
C GLU A 36 7.02 -7.93 -8.23
N ILE A 37 8.30 -7.61 -8.00
CA ILE A 37 8.84 -7.40 -6.65
C ILE A 37 8.39 -6.02 -6.17
N ALA A 38 7.93 -5.92 -4.92
CA ALA A 38 7.53 -4.64 -4.36
C ALA A 38 8.75 -3.73 -4.11
N ASP A 39 8.70 -2.50 -4.65
CA ASP A 39 9.72 -1.47 -4.41
C ASP A 39 9.73 -0.97 -2.95
N ASN A 40 8.60 -1.11 -2.26
CA ASN A 40 8.41 -0.67 -0.88
C ASN A 40 7.50 -1.65 -0.13
N ASN A 41 7.81 -1.92 1.14
CA ASN A 41 7.05 -2.83 2.01
C ASN A 41 5.76 -2.20 2.56
N CYS A 42 5.49 -0.93 2.27
CA CYS A 42 4.28 -0.23 2.72
C CYS A 42 3.08 -0.50 1.80
N VAL A 43 2.28 -1.52 2.16
CA VAL A 43 1.06 -1.91 1.41
C VAL A 43 -0.05 -0.87 1.55
N TYR A 44 -0.25 -0.33 2.75
CA TYR A 44 -1.31 0.63 3.04
C TYR A 44 -0.83 1.64 4.08
N ARG A 45 -1.19 2.90 3.86
CA ARG A 45 -0.98 3.98 4.81
C ARG A 45 -2.27 4.77 4.92
N ASN A 46 -2.85 4.80 6.11
CA ASN A 46 -3.94 5.72 6.42
C ASN A 46 -3.34 7.08 6.76
N GLU A 47 -3.54 8.09 5.92
CA GLU A 47 -3.14 9.46 6.21
C GLU A 47 -4.35 10.22 6.75
N ILE A 48 -4.38 10.43 8.07
CA ILE A 48 -5.42 11.23 8.73
C ILE A 48 -5.01 12.70 8.61
N HIS A 49 -5.73 13.46 7.80
CA HIS A 49 -5.59 14.90 7.76
C HIS A 49 -6.32 15.52 8.94
N HIS A 50 -5.59 15.91 9.98
CA HIS A 50 -6.15 16.76 11.03
C HIS A 50 -6.41 18.15 10.45
N ALA A 51 -7.64 18.64 10.57
CA ALA A 51 -7.92 20.04 10.33
C ALA A 51 -7.16 20.88 11.37
N VAL A 52 -6.62 22.03 10.96
CA VAL A 52 -5.76 22.91 11.78
C VAL A 52 -6.43 23.38 13.09
N GLY A 53 -7.73 23.14 13.28
CA GLY A 53 -8.51 23.52 14.46
C GLY A 53 -8.64 22.47 15.58
N GLU A 54 -8.16 21.24 15.42
CA GLU A 54 -8.34 20.16 16.43
C GLU A 54 -7.25 20.12 17.52
N ARG A 55 -6.58 21.25 17.80
CA ARG A 55 -5.81 21.40 19.04
C ARG A 55 -6.74 21.93 20.12
N THR A 56 -7.58 21.07 20.68
CA THR A 56 -8.19 21.35 21.98
C THR A 56 -7.05 21.46 23.01
N GLN A 57 -6.57 22.68 23.23
CA GLN A 57 -5.75 23.01 24.39
C GLN A 57 -6.60 22.76 25.62
N TYR A 58 -6.45 21.58 26.21
CA TYR A 58 -6.98 21.31 27.53
C TYR A 58 -6.03 21.95 28.56
N CYS A 59 -6.10 23.28 28.70
CA CYS A 59 -5.68 23.96 29.92
C CYS A 59 -6.92 24.11 30.79
N LYS A 60 -7.18 23.09 31.62
CA LYS A 60 -8.07 23.26 32.77
C LYS A 60 -7.24 23.92 33.86
N MET A 61 -7.70 25.09 34.31
CA MET A 61 -7.19 25.80 35.49
C MET A 61 -7.28 24.93 36.75
#